data_AF-A0A0G1PAT9-F1
#
_entry.id   AF-A0A0G1PAT9-F1
#
_cell.length_a   1.000
_cell.length_b   1.000
_cell.length_c   1.000
_cell.angle_alpha   90.00
_cell.angle_beta   90.00
_cell.angle_gamma   90.00
#
_symmetry.space_group_name_H-M   'P 1'
#
loop_
_entity.id
_entity.type
_entity.pdbx_description
1 polymer ?
#
loop_
_entity_poly.entity_id
_entity_poly.type
_entity_poly.pdbx_seq_one_letter_code
_entity_poly.pdbx_strand_id
1 'polypeptide(L)'
;MNPEFSREAKIGVSVVDTKEIKGLTEIARSNPEKRATITLDRTQGETLHKQIDAILPETYLRPHSHINPQRKTFVPLGGIAELVTFSDEGEILQKVLVGREIVPVVEVEA
;
A
#
# COMPACT_ATOMS: atom_id res chain seq x y z
N MET A 1 -12.50 -9.17 -7.02
CA MET A 1 -12.83 -7.91 -7.72
C MET A 1 -12.62 -6.81 -6.68
N ASN A 2 -11.65 -5.92 -6.89
CA ASN A 2 -11.48 -4.77 -5.99
C ASN A 2 -12.72 -3.87 -6.16
N PRO A 3 -13.28 -3.30 -5.08
CA PRO A 3 -14.39 -2.38 -5.23
C PRO A 3 -13.91 -1.16 -6.02
N GLU A 4 -14.60 -0.83 -7.09
CA GLU A 4 -14.49 0.49 -7.67
C GLU A 4 -15.20 1.46 -6.73
N PHE A 5 -14.41 2.19 -5.96
CA PHE A 5 -14.93 3.34 -5.22
C PHE A 5 -15.25 4.42 -6.25
N SER A 6 -16.54 4.58 -6.56
CA SER A 6 -17.05 5.70 -7.35
C SER A 6 -16.60 7.01 -6.72
N ARG A 7 -15.74 7.74 -7.43
CA ARG A 7 -15.27 9.07 -7.01
C ARG A 7 -15.78 10.10 -7.98
N GLU A 8 -16.96 10.64 -7.71
CA GLU A 8 -17.32 11.95 -8.23
C GLU A 8 -16.42 13.00 -7.58
N ALA A 9 -15.32 13.34 -8.26
CA ALA A 9 -14.47 14.44 -7.86
C ALA A 9 -15.24 15.75 -8.06
N LYS A 10 -15.77 16.31 -6.98
CA LYS A 10 -16.06 17.76 -6.94
C LYS A 10 -14.72 18.49 -6.90
N ILE A 11 -14.20 18.81 -8.10
CA ILE A 11 -13.06 19.69 -8.41
C ILE A 11 -11.74 19.30 -7.71
N GLY A 12 -10.85 18.62 -8.46
CA GLY A 12 -9.40 18.56 -8.18
C GLY A 12 -8.92 17.75 -6.97
N VAL A 13 -9.77 17.44 -6.00
CA VAL A 13 -9.39 16.76 -4.74
C VAL A 13 -9.90 15.32 -4.74
N SER A 14 -9.03 14.39 -4.35
CA SER A 14 -9.39 13.00 -4.07
C SER A 14 -9.34 12.79 -2.56
N VAL A 15 -10.49 12.50 -1.96
CA VAL A 15 -10.60 12.26 -0.51
C VAL A 15 -10.67 10.76 -0.30
N VAL A 16 -9.92 10.25 0.68
CA VAL A 16 -10.13 8.92 1.26
C VAL A 16 -10.38 9.08 2.74
N ASP A 17 -11.59 8.78 3.17
CA ASP A 17 -11.98 8.96 4.56
C ASP A 17 -11.80 7.68 5.42
N THR A 18 -12.02 7.82 6.73
CA THR A 18 -11.88 6.69 7.65
C THR A 18 -12.93 5.59 7.44
N LYS A 19 -14.07 5.90 6.84
CA LYS A 19 -15.11 4.91 6.51
C LYS A 19 -14.67 4.07 5.32
N GLU A 20 -14.07 4.67 4.29
CA GLU A 20 -13.49 3.95 3.16
C GLU A 20 -12.34 3.04 3.61
N ILE A 21 -11.44 3.52 4.48
CA ILE A 21 -10.35 2.70 5.03
C ILE A 21 -10.89 1.50 5.82
N LYS A 22 -11.91 1.71 6.65
CA LYS A 22 -12.59 0.62 7.38
C LYS A 22 -13.24 -0.37 6.41
N GLY A 23 -13.97 0.13 5.41
CA GLY A 23 -14.58 -0.71 4.38
C GLY A 23 -13.55 -1.58 3.65
N LEU A 24 -12.42 -0.99 3.25
CA LEU A 24 -11.31 -1.71 2.63
C LEU A 24 -10.75 -2.81 3.53
N THR A 25 -10.65 -2.54 4.84
CA THR A 25 -10.20 -3.52 5.83
C THR A 25 -11.18 -4.70 5.93
N GLU A 26 -12.49 -4.45 5.91
CA GLU A 26 -13.50 -5.52 5.94
C GLU A 26 -13.49 -6.35 4.65
N ILE A 27 -13.25 -5.72 3.50
CA ILE A 27 -13.04 -6.45 2.24
C ILE A 27 -11.80 -7.35 2.35
N ALA A 28 -10.69 -6.82 2.87
CA ALA A 28 -9.50 -7.62 3.11
C ALA A 28 -9.78 -8.83 4.01
N ARG A 29 -10.64 -8.70 5.05
CA ARG A 29 -11.04 -9.84 5.91
C ARG A 29 -11.79 -10.93 5.16
N SER A 30 -12.60 -10.55 4.19
CA SER A 30 -13.36 -11.51 3.37
C SER A 30 -12.51 -12.20 2.29
N ASN A 31 -11.35 -11.63 1.95
CA ASN A 31 -10.48 -12.18 0.91
C ASN A 31 -9.60 -13.31 1.44
N PRO A 32 -9.42 -14.42 0.68
CA PRO A 32 -8.51 -15.51 1.08
C PRO A 32 -7.07 -15.05 1.34
N GLU A 33 -6.60 -14.09 0.53
CA GLU A 33 -5.28 -13.45 0.63
C GLU A 33 -5.18 -12.48 1.82
N LYS A 34 -6.27 -12.25 2.55
CA LYS A 34 -6.36 -11.33 3.70
C LYS A 34 -5.90 -9.91 3.38
N ARG A 35 -6.13 -9.47 2.13
CA ARG A 35 -5.65 -8.19 1.57
C ARG A 35 -6.67 -7.58 0.62
N ALA A 36 -6.67 -6.25 0.50
CA ALA A 36 -7.44 -5.51 -0.49
C ALA A 36 -6.78 -4.17 -0.82
N THR A 37 -6.96 -3.69 -2.05
CA THR A 37 -6.28 -2.50 -2.58
C THR A 37 -7.27 -1.53 -3.23
N ILE A 38 -7.05 -0.23 -3.06
CA ILE A 38 -7.70 0.84 -3.82
C ILE A 38 -6.63 1.62 -4.58
N THR A 39 -6.78 1.72 -5.90
CA THR A 39 -5.95 2.59 -6.75
C THR A 39 -6.55 4.00 -6.79
N LEU A 40 -5.70 5.03 -6.70
CA LEU A 40 -6.10 6.45 -6.72
C LEU A 40 -5.73 7.17 -8.03
N ASP A 41 -5.22 6.44 -9.01
CA ASP A 41 -4.93 6.97 -10.34
C ASP A 41 -6.23 7.40 -11.03
N ARG A 42 -6.19 8.55 -11.70
CA ARG A 42 -7.33 9.14 -12.42
C ARG A 42 -7.36 8.73 -13.88
N THR A 43 -6.20 8.52 -14.48
CA THR A 43 -6.06 8.14 -15.89
C THR A 43 -5.02 7.05 -16.08
N GLN A 44 -5.20 6.22 -17.11
CA GLN A 44 -4.15 5.30 -17.53
C GLN A 44 -2.89 6.09 -17.95
N GLY A 45 -1.73 5.62 -17.52
CA GLY A 45 -0.44 6.24 -17.85
C GLY A 45 0.07 7.31 -16.89
N GLU A 46 -0.54 7.48 -15.71
CA GLU A 46 0.06 8.30 -14.66
C GLU A 46 1.45 7.74 -14.27
N THR A 47 2.44 8.63 -14.20
CA THR A 47 3.83 8.25 -13.84
C THR A 47 4.00 7.98 -12.35
N LEU A 48 3.09 8.49 -11.52
CA LEU A 48 3.04 8.26 -10.08
C LEU A 48 1.79 7.44 -9.73
N HIS A 49 2.00 6.14 -9.53
CA HIS A 49 0.95 5.24 -9.06
C HIS A 49 0.67 5.48 -7.58
N LYS A 50 -0.59 5.74 -7.23
CA LYS A 50 -1.01 5.91 -5.83
C LYS A 50 -2.00 4.82 -5.47
N GLN A 51 -1.78 4.15 -4.35
CA GLN A 51 -2.70 3.13 -3.85
C GLN A 51 -2.78 3.15 -2.33
N ILE A 52 -3.86 2.56 -1.82
CA ILE A 52 -4.06 2.27 -0.40
C ILE A 52 -4.31 0.78 -0.26
N ASP A 53 -3.50 0.14 0.56
CA ASP A 53 -3.57 -1.29 0.82
C ASP A 53 -4.03 -1.55 2.25
N ALA A 54 -5.06 -2.40 2.40
CA ALA A 54 -5.36 -3.04 3.67
C ALA A 54 -4.73 -4.43 3.68
N ILE A 55 -3.80 -4.64 4.60
CA ILE A 55 -3.03 -5.87 4.75
C ILE A 55 -3.20 -6.34 6.19
N LEU A 56 -3.83 -7.51 6.38
CA LEU A 56 -4.11 -8.00 7.72
C LEU A 56 -2.88 -8.66 8.36
N PRO A 57 -2.83 -8.78 9.70
CA PRO A 57 -1.78 -9.53 10.37
C PRO A 57 -1.63 -10.96 9.85
N GLU A 58 -0.43 -11.52 10.03
CA GLU A 58 -0.08 -12.88 9.56
C GLU A 58 -0.19 -13.04 8.04
N THR A 59 0.08 -11.96 7.30
CA THR A 59 0.19 -11.99 5.84
C THR A 59 1.57 -11.51 5.42
N TYR A 60 2.01 -12.00 4.25
CA TYR A 60 3.30 -11.63 3.67
C TYR A 60 3.11 -11.15 2.24
N LEU A 61 3.45 -9.89 2.00
CA LEU A 61 3.61 -9.37 0.65
C LEU A 61 4.98 -9.77 0.13
N ARG A 62 4.99 -10.54 -0.96
CA ARG A 62 6.25 -10.98 -1.56
C ARG A 62 7.07 -9.76 -2.02
N PRO A 63 8.39 -9.79 -1.83
CA PRO A 63 9.27 -8.75 -2.34
C PRO A 63 9.12 -8.73 -3.86
N HIS A 64 9.07 -7.52 -4.40
CA HIS A 64 8.95 -7.31 -5.83
C HIS A 64 9.71 -6.03 -6.20
N SER A 65 10.60 -6.16 -7.18
CA SER A 65 11.30 -5.04 -7.82
C SER A 65 10.76 -4.81 -9.23
N HIS A 66 10.90 -3.59 -9.73
CA HIS A 66 10.61 -3.26 -11.12
C HIS A 66 11.92 -3.22 -11.90
N ILE A 67 11.87 -3.55 -13.19
CA ILE A 67 13.06 -3.52 -14.08
C ILE A 67 13.64 -2.10 -14.21
N ASN A 68 12.80 -1.07 -14.03
CA ASN A 68 13.22 0.32 -14.03
C ASN A 68 13.22 0.86 -12.61
N PRO A 69 14.21 1.69 -12.22
CA PRO A 69 14.28 2.23 -10.88
C PRO A 69 13.00 2.97 -10.53
N GLN A 70 12.39 2.59 -9.41
CA GLN A 70 11.16 3.22 -8.93
C GLN A 70 11.27 3.48 -7.44
N ARG A 71 10.89 4.69 -7.05
CA ARG A 71 10.72 5.02 -5.64
C ARG A 71 9.35 4.60 -5.17
N LYS A 72 9.30 3.94 -4.01
CA LYS A 72 8.06 3.58 -3.33
C LYS A 72 8.06 4.22 -1.95
N THR A 73 7.02 4.99 -1.66
CA THR A 73 6.81 5.57 -0.33
C THR A 73 5.67 4.84 0.36
N PHE A 74 5.92 4.34 1.56
CA PHE A 74 4.93 3.72 2.43
C PHE A 74 4.57 4.67 3.56
N VAL A 75 3.26 4.90 3.74
CA VAL A 75 2.71 5.70 4.84
C VAL A 75 1.67 4.85 5.59
N PRO A 76 1.98 4.31 6.79
CA PRO A 76 1.03 3.54 7.57
C PRO A 76 -0.14 4.44 8.03
N LEU A 77 -1.34 4.15 7.53
CA LEU A 77 -2.57 4.82 7.96
C LEU A 77 -3.10 4.24 9.29
N GLY A 78 -2.69 3.02 9.63
CA GLY A 78 -2.99 2.32 10.89
C GLY A 78 -2.28 0.98 10.97
N GLY A 79 -2.18 0.44 12.18
CA GLY A 79 -1.46 -0.81 12.44
C GLY A 79 0.06 -0.67 12.37
N ILE A 80 0.73 -1.83 12.36
CA ILE A 80 2.18 -1.96 12.33
C ILE A 80 2.54 -3.09 11.34
N ALA A 81 3.60 -2.91 10.57
CA ALA A 81 4.15 -3.93 9.66
C ALA A 81 5.68 -3.95 9.73
N GLU A 82 6.30 -5.10 9.45
CA GLU A 82 7.75 -5.18 9.21
C GLU A 82 8.00 -5.09 7.70
N LEU A 83 8.71 -4.05 7.27
CA LEU A 83 9.23 -3.91 5.91
C LEU A 83 10.60 -4.59 5.85
N VAL A 84 10.79 -5.46 4.87
CA VAL A 84 12.06 -6.18 4.65
C VAL A 84 12.56 -5.89 3.24
N THR A 85 13.83 -5.49 3.13
CA THR A 85 14.51 -5.32 1.84
C THR A 85 15.51 -6.45 1.62
N PHE A 86 15.75 -6.77 0.35
CA PHE A 86 16.59 -7.88 -0.06
C PHE A 86 17.64 -7.42 -1.09
N SER A 87 18.77 -8.12 -1.15
CA SER A 87 19.71 -8.02 -2.27
C SER A 87 19.15 -8.72 -3.51
N ASP A 88 19.81 -8.54 -4.65
CA ASP A 88 19.45 -9.24 -5.89
C ASP A 88 19.62 -10.76 -5.77
N GLU A 89 20.49 -11.23 -4.86
CA GLU A 89 20.70 -12.63 -4.51
C GLU A 89 19.69 -13.16 -3.48
N GLY A 90 18.80 -12.30 -2.98
CA GLY A 90 17.76 -12.65 -2.02
C GLY A 90 18.19 -12.63 -0.55
N GLU A 91 19.35 -12.04 -0.23
CA GLU A 91 19.79 -11.85 1.15
C GLU A 91 19.02 -10.70 1.82
N ILE A 92 18.65 -10.83 3.10
CA ILE A 92 17.98 -9.73 3.83
C ILE A 92 19.00 -8.62 4.08
N LEU A 93 18.71 -7.42 3.58
CA LEU A 93 19.55 -6.23 3.79
C LEU A 93 19.09 -5.43 5.01
N GLN A 94 17.78 -5.20 5.15
CA GLN A 94 17.24 -4.38 6.22
C GLN A 94 15.84 -4.84 6.63
N LYS A 95 15.53 -4.61 7.91
CA LYS A 95 14.19 -4.73 8.47
C LYS A 95 13.80 -3.43 9.17
N VAL A 96 12.62 -2.92 8.88
CA VAL A 96 12.09 -1.70 9.50
C VAL A 96 10.68 -1.96 10.00
N LEU A 97 10.45 -1.71 11.29
CA LEU A 97 9.11 -1.73 11.84
C LEU A 97 8.41 -0.41 11.51
N VAL A 98 7.40 -0.47 10.65
CA VAL A 98 6.65 0.67 10.12
C VAL A 98 5.33 0.78 10.86
N GLY A 99 5.00 1.99 11.30
CA GLY A 99 3.78 2.27 12.05
C GLY A 99 3.66 3.76 12.32
N ARG A 100 2.42 4.26 12.41
CA ARG A 100 2.13 5.71 12.51
C ARG A 100 2.85 6.41 13.67
N GLU A 101 3.04 5.72 14.78
CA GLU A 101 3.72 6.24 15.98
C GLU A 101 5.13 5.66 16.18
N ILE A 102 5.67 4.93 15.18
CA ILE A 102 6.97 4.26 15.25
C ILE A 102 7.89 4.79 14.14
N VAL A 103 7.60 4.42 12.89
CA VAL A 103 8.23 4.95 11.68
C VAL A 103 7.07 5.30 10.71
N PRO A 104 6.63 6.56 10.68
CA PRO A 104 5.41 6.97 9.97
C PRO A 104 5.57 7.15 8.46
N VAL A 105 6.80 7.12 7.95
CA VAL A 105 7.10 7.23 6.52
C VAL A 105 8.34 6.40 6.24
N VAL A 106 8.30 5.55 5.22
CA VAL A 106 9.48 4.87 4.68
C VAL A 106 9.50 5.05 3.18
N GLU A 107 10.65 5.44 2.65
CA GLU A 107 10.92 5.48 1.22
C GLU A 107 11.90 4.36 0.86
N VAL A 108 11.59 3.64 -0.20
CA VAL A 108 12.41 2.57 -0.76
C VAL A 108 12.81 2.98 -2.16
N GLU A 109 14.11 2.98 -2.42
CA GLU A 109 14.68 3.09 -3.75
C GLU A 109 15.04 1.67 -4.21
N ALA A 110 14.42 1.22 -5.30
CA ALA A 110 14.70 -0.04 -5.97
C ALA A 110 15.15 0.24 -7.40
#